data_AF-W7T2B3-F1
#
_entry.id   AF-W7T2B3-F1
#
_cell.length_a   1.000
_cell.length_b   1.000
_cell.length_c   1.000
_cell.angle_alpha   90.00
_cell.angle_beta   90.00
_cell.angle_gamma   90.00
#
_symmetry.space_group_name_H-M   'P 1'
#
loop_
_entity.id
_entity.type
_entity.pdbx_description
1 polymer ?
#
loop_
_entity_poly.entity_id
_entity_poly.type
_entity_poly.pdbx_seq_one_letter_code
_entity_poly.pdbx_strand_id
1 'polypeptide(L)'
;MTSRLHHVTVDCADPYALATFWSAVIGYEPHPADSPGDEEVLLQSPGDGPGVLFIQVPEGKSAKNRLHFDLQPAGPRDEEVE
;
A
#
# COMPACT_ATOMS: atom_id res chain seq x y z
N MET A 1 7.02 13.69 -18.38
CA MET A 1 7.63 13.32 -17.07
C MET A 1 7.21 11.89 -16.75
N THR A 2 7.95 11.14 -15.92
CA THR A 2 7.59 9.76 -15.58
C THR A 2 6.81 9.67 -14.28
N SER A 3 5.71 8.91 -14.30
CA SER A 3 4.98 8.47 -13.10
C SER A 3 5.91 7.81 -12.09
N ARG A 4 5.62 8.00 -10.79
CA ARG A 4 6.29 7.29 -9.70
C ARG A 4 5.39 6.20 -9.13
N LEU A 5 6.00 5.16 -8.59
CA LEU A 5 5.29 4.18 -7.77
C LEU A 5 4.92 4.86 -6.44
N HIS A 6 3.62 4.98 -6.17
CA HIS A 6 3.11 5.57 -4.95
C HIS A 6 2.95 4.51 -3.85
N HIS A 7 2.31 3.38 -4.17
CA HIS A 7 2.15 2.25 -3.26
C HIS A 7 2.43 0.92 -3.95
N VAL A 8 2.92 -0.03 -3.16
CA VAL A 8 2.72 -1.45 -3.43
C VAL A 8 1.58 -1.91 -2.53
N THR A 9 0.49 -2.36 -3.15
CA THR A 9 -0.74 -2.68 -2.44
C THR A 9 -0.93 -4.18 -2.33
N VAL A 10 -1.28 -4.65 -1.14
CA VAL A 10 -1.38 -6.06 -0.74
C VAL A 10 -2.80 -6.34 -0.28
N ASP A 11 -3.48 -7.24 -0.96
CA ASP A 11 -4.78 -7.70 -0.47
C ASP A 11 -4.60 -8.69 0.70
N CYS A 12 -5.41 -8.54 1.76
CA CYS A 12 -5.34 -9.38 2.94
C CYS A 12 -6.67 -9.47 3.70
N ALA A 13 -6.77 -10.39 4.65
CA ALA A 13 -7.99 -10.54 5.46
C ALA A 13 -8.05 -9.56 6.65
N ASP A 14 -6.89 -9.14 7.15
CA ASP A 14 -6.72 -8.25 8.31
C ASP A 14 -5.58 -7.26 8.01
N PRO A 15 -5.91 -6.04 7.54
CA PRO A 15 -4.93 -5.02 7.20
C PRO A 15 -4.06 -4.61 8.37
N TYR A 16 -4.65 -4.33 9.53
CA TYR A 16 -3.92 -3.80 10.69
C TYR A 16 -2.93 -4.83 11.26
N ALA A 17 -3.36 -6.08 11.40
CA ALA A 17 -2.46 -7.13 11.89
C ALA A 17 -1.28 -7.37 10.93
N LEU A 18 -1.56 -7.38 9.62
CA LEU A 18 -0.52 -7.61 8.63
C LEU A 18 0.42 -6.40 8.50
N ALA A 19 -0.11 -5.19 8.53
CA ALA A 19 0.68 -3.96 8.54
C ALA A 19 1.57 -3.88 9.78
N THR A 20 1.07 -4.25 10.96
CA THR A 20 1.87 -4.29 12.20
C THR A 20 3.05 -5.26 12.07
N PHE A 21 2.84 -6.45 11.49
CA PHE A 21 3.91 -7.39 11.21
C PHE A 21 4.95 -6.79 10.24
N TRP A 22 4.51 -6.25 9.12
CA TRP A 22 5.42 -5.72 8.11
C TRP A 22 6.16 -4.46 8.57
N SER A 23 5.50 -3.60 9.35
CA SER A 23 6.10 -2.44 10.00
C SER A 23 7.37 -2.83 10.76
N ALA A 24 7.29 -3.89 11.59
CA ALA A 24 8.44 -4.41 12.32
C ALA A 24 9.53 -5.01 11.41
N VAL A 25 9.17 -5.54 10.24
CA VAL A 25 10.11 -6.16 9.29
C VAL A 25 10.86 -5.11 8.46
N ILE A 26 10.18 -4.06 8.00
CA ILE A 26 10.74 -3.10 7.04
C ILE A 26 11.06 -1.72 7.66
N GLY A 27 10.66 -1.49 8.91
CA GLY A 27 10.88 -0.22 9.61
C GLY A 27 10.03 0.94 9.08
N TYR A 28 8.90 0.63 8.45
CA TYR A 28 7.92 1.64 8.03
C TYR A 28 6.87 1.78 9.12
N GLU A 29 6.41 3.00 9.36
CA GLU A 29 5.39 3.26 10.38
C GLU A 29 4.00 3.32 9.75
N PRO A 30 2.95 2.80 10.43
CA PRO A 30 1.57 3.00 10.01
C PRO A 30 1.22 4.48 9.91
N HIS A 31 0.35 4.83 8.97
CA HIS A 31 -0.17 6.18 8.88
C HIS A 31 -0.93 6.52 10.19
N PRO A 32 -0.75 7.73 10.76
CA PRO A 32 -1.28 8.04 12.10
C PRO A 32 -2.81 8.00 12.25
N ALA A 33 -3.53 8.00 11.14
CA ALA A 33 -4.99 7.90 11.13
C ALA A 33 -5.50 6.45 11.18
N ASP A 34 -4.64 5.47 10.93
CA ASP A 34 -5.02 4.08 10.76
C ASP A 34 -5.11 3.36 12.11
N SER A 35 -6.15 2.56 12.28
CA SER A 35 -6.53 1.92 13.55
C SER A 35 -6.97 0.47 13.36
N PRO A 36 -6.97 -0.36 14.43
CA PRO A 36 -7.52 -1.71 14.37
C PRO A 36 -8.98 -1.71 13.90
N GLY A 37 -9.27 -2.49 12.85
CA GLY A 37 -10.60 -2.62 12.27
C GLY A 37 -10.83 -1.80 10.99
N ASP A 38 -9.87 -0.95 10.59
CA ASP A 38 -9.95 -0.25 9.31
C ASP A 38 -9.82 -1.22 8.13
N GLU A 39 -10.56 -0.92 7.06
CA GLU A 39 -10.57 -1.73 5.83
C GLU A 39 -9.26 -1.60 5.04
N GLU A 40 -8.42 -0.61 5.37
CA GLU A 40 -7.08 -0.45 4.82
C GLU A 40 -6.12 0.12 5.86
N VAL A 41 -4.83 -0.22 5.73
CA VAL A 41 -3.76 0.36 6.55
C VAL A 41 -2.54 0.61 5.67
N LEU A 42 -2.03 1.83 5.71
CA LEU A 42 -0.86 2.29 4.96
C LEU A 42 0.37 2.30 5.86
N LEU A 43 1.44 1.60 5.45
CA LEU A 43 2.78 1.83 5.96
C LEU A 43 3.49 2.90 5.14
N GLN A 44 3.90 3.98 5.80
CA GLN A 44 4.57 5.11 5.16
C GLN A 44 6.07 4.84 5.01
N SER A 45 6.58 5.03 3.79
CA SER A 45 8.02 5.03 3.55
C SER A 45 8.69 6.17 4.32
N PRO A 46 9.81 5.94 5.02
CA PRO A 46 10.53 6.98 5.74
C PRO A 46 11.28 7.97 4.82
N GLY A 47 11.30 7.71 3.51
CA GLY A 47 11.82 8.61 2.49
C GLY A 47 10.96 8.58 1.23
N ASP A 48 11.54 8.88 0.07
CA ASP A 48 10.80 9.06 -1.20
C ASP A 48 10.36 7.74 -1.88
N GLY A 49 10.53 6.60 -1.20
CA GLY A 49 10.07 5.29 -1.67
C GLY A 49 8.54 5.13 -1.65
N PRO A 50 8.00 4.06 -2.26
CA PRO A 50 6.58 3.77 -2.22
C PRO A 50 6.15 3.35 -0.81
N GLY A 51 4.94 3.71 -0.42
CA GLY A 51 4.29 3.11 0.76
C GLY A 51 3.88 1.67 0.51
N VAL A 52 3.54 0.95 1.57
CA VAL A 52 2.95 -0.40 1.47
C VAL A 52 1.54 -0.33 2.01
N LEU A 53 0.55 -0.49 1.14
CA LEU A 53 -0.87 -0.42 1.50
C LEU A 53 -1.42 -1.84 1.67
N PHE A 54 -2.11 -2.10 2.77
CA PHE A 54 -2.81 -3.35 3.00
C PHE A 54 -4.31 -3.10 2.90
N ILE A 55 -5.02 -3.83 2.04
CA ILE A 55 -6.46 -3.66 1.82
C ILE A 55 -7.20 -4.93 2.20
N GLN A 56 -8.31 -4.78 2.90
CA GLN A 56 -9.17 -5.88 3.28
C GLN A 56 -9.90 -6.44 2.05
N VAL A 57 -9.82 -7.75 1.90
CA VAL A 57 -10.61 -8.51 0.93
C VAL A 57 -11.35 -9.63 1.66
N PRO A 58 -12.66 -9.78 1.44
CA PRO A 58 -13.47 -10.76 2.18
C PRO A 58 -13.19 -12.20 1.74
N GLU A 59 -12.68 -12.41 0.52
CA GLU A 59 -12.36 -13.73 0.03
C GLU A 59 -11.07 -14.27 0.65
N GLY A 60 -11.14 -15.49 1.17
CA GLY A 60 -9.97 -16.23 1.60
C GLY A 60 -8.94 -16.41 0.47
N LYS A 61 -7.67 -16.43 0.86
CA LYS A 61 -6.55 -16.59 -0.07
C LYS A 61 -6.60 -17.96 -0.77
N SER A 62 -6.68 -17.95 -2.10
CA SER A 62 -6.71 -19.17 -2.94
C SER A 62 -5.43 -19.39 -3.76
N ALA A 63 -4.54 -18.41 -3.82
CA ALA A 63 -3.31 -18.45 -4.61
C ALA A 63 -2.17 -17.65 -3.94
N LYS A 64 -1.17 -17.20 -4.71
CA LYS A 64 -0.16 -16.23 -4.25
C LYS A 64 -0.83 -14.93 -3.77
N ASN A 65 -0.10 -14.10 -3.02
CA ASN A 65 -0.60 -12.79 -2.62
C ASN A 65 -1.02 -11.99 -3.86
N ARG A 66 -2.21 -11.40 -3.82
CA ARG A 66 -2.66 -10.43 -4.82
C ARG A 66 -1.95 -9.12 -4.50
N LEU A 67 -1.26 -8.59 -5.50
CA LEU A 67 -0.43 -7.40 -5.41
C LEU A 67 -0.74 -6.51 -6.59
N HIS A 68 -0.82 -5.20 -6.36
CA HIS A 68 -0.88 -4.21 -7.43
C HIS A 68 -0.03 -2.98 -7.12
N PHE A 69 0.16 -2.15 -8.12
CA PHE A 69 0.94 -0.92 -8.05
C PHE A 69 0.01 0.27 -8.23
N ASP A 70 0.10 1.21 -7.29
CA ASP A 70 -0.53 2.51 -7.44
C ASP A 70 0.50 3.49 -8.00
N LEU A 71 0.17 4.14 -9.10
CA LEU A 71 1.04 5.11 -9.75
C LEU A 71 0.57 6.53 -9.46
N GLN A 72 1.52 7.42 -9.16
CA GLN A 72 1.25 8.84 -9.07
C GLN A 72 1.93 9.57 -10.24
N PRO A 73 1.17 10.27 -11.08
CA PRO A 73 1.73 11.09 -12.13
C PRO A 73 2.41 12.34 -11.56
N ALA A 74 3.44 12.84 -12.25
CA ALA A 74 4.15 14.07 -11.94
C ALA A 74 3.39 15.34 -12.36
N GLY A 75 2.34 15.19 -13.17
CA GLY A 75 1.44 16.23 -13.65
C GLY A 75 0.04 15.66 -13.95
N PRO A 76 -0.77 16.31 -14.80
CA PRO A 76 -2.01 15.72 -15.28
C PRO A 76 -1.73 14.36 -15.94
N ARG A 77 -2.46 13.32 -15.53
CA ARG A 77 -2.26 11.94 -16.01
C ARG A 77 -2.20 11.85 -17.54
N ASP A 78 -3.09 12.57 -18.22
CA ASP A 78 -3.23 12.49 -19.67
C ASP A 78 -2.01 13.07 -20.41
N GLU A 79 -1.18 13.89 -19.76
CA GLU A 79 0.07 14.44 -20.32
C GLU A 79 1.28 13.49 -20.21
N GLU A 80 1.15 12.33 -19.53
CA GLU A 80 2.28 11.41 -19.33
C GLU A 80 2.45 10.33 -20.42
N VAL A 81 1.48 10.22 -21.33
CA VAL A 81 1.46 9.22 -22.41
C VAL A 81 1.82 9.80 -23.79
N GLU A 82 2.07 11.11 -23.85
CA GLU A 82 2.56 11.83 -25.04
C GLU A 82 4.09 11.96 -25.04
#